data_AF-A0A7R9LW17-F1
#
_entry.id   AF-A0A7R9LW17-F1
#
_cell.length_a   1.000
_cell.length_b   1.000
_cell.length_c   1.000
_cell.angle_alpha   90.00
_cell.angle_beta   90.00
_cell.angle_gamma   90.00
#
_symmetry.space_group_name_H-M   'P 1'
#
loop_
_entity.id
_entity.type
_entity.pdbx_description
1 polymer ?
#
loop_
_entity_poly.entity_id
_entity_poly.type
_entity_poly.pdbx_seq_one_letter_code
_entity_poly.pdbx_strand_id
1 'polypeptide(L)'
;MLIKITTITILLNHVYSMTNIQIEQGLRAATDQTNAFIAKLNKTIQHYDQEMNTMAIEVMAEIKVTQQLAKNPVPLGFIYVQLPHQTDPAHLWPMVKWTDITSEYAGLFFRVIGGDSGAFNVIQQANYSRIEWIKTKTMVGLVHNRTHEAKDHVLNEESWGASNQWVQGAYLANFYHSHSENVPQNTAIKVWKRSA
;
A
#
# COMPACT_ATOMS: atom_id res chain seq x y z
N MET A 1 27.24 -9.75 -102.82
CA MET A 1 26.05 -8.99 -102.36
C MET A 1 25.25 -9.75 -101.31
N LEU A 2 24.94 -11.05 -101.50
CA LEU A 2 24.22 -11.87 -100.51
C LEU A 2 24.81 -11.87 -99.09
N ILE A 3 26.12 -12.04 -98.94
CA ILE A 3 26.79 -12.11 -97.63
C ILE A 3 26.49 -10.88 -96.76
N LYS A 4 26.44 -9.68 -97.36
CA LYS A 4 26.15 -8.43 -96.62
C LYS A 4 24.73 -8.38 -96.08
N ILE A 5 23.75 -8.93 -96.80
CA ILE A 5 22.34 -8.93 -96.38
C ILE A 5 22.14 -9.87 -95.19
N THR A 6 22.71 -11.08 -95.25
CA THR A 6 22.61 -12.06 -94.15
C THR A 6 23.22 -11.53 -92.85
N THR A 7 24.38 -10.86 -92.92
CA THR A 7 25.00 -10.25 -91.73
C THR A 7 24.13 -9.16 -91.11
N ILE A 8 23.49 -8.31 -91.93
CA ILE A 8 22.60 -7.24 -91.44
C ILE A 8 21.38 -7.85 -90.72
N THR A 9 20.76 -8.89 -91.29
CA THR A 9 19.61 -9.56 -90.65
C THR A 9 19.98 -10.18 -89.30
N ILE A 10 21.15 -10.83 -89.21
CA ILE A 10 21.64 -11.40 -87.95
C ILE A 10 21.84 -10.31 -86.89
N LEU A 11 22.45 -9.18 -87.26
CA LEU A 11 22.67 -8.06 -86.35
C LEU A 11 21.34 -7.44 -85.87
N LEU A 12 20.37 -7.26 -86.77
CA LEU A 12 19.04 -6.74 -86.41
C LEU A 12 18.31 -7.67 -85.45
N ASN A 13 18.32 -8.99 -85.72
CA ASN A 13 17.73 -9.98 -84.82
C ASN A 13 18.42 -10.00 -83.46
N HIS A 14 19.75 -9.84 -83.42
CA HIS A 14 20.51 -9.80 -82.18
C HIS A 14 20.18 -8.55 -81.36
N VAL A 15 20.15 -7.37 -81.98
CA VAL A 15 19.76 -6.11 -81.32
C VAL A 15 18.34 -6.21 -80.78
N TYR A 16 17.39 -6.69 -81.58
CA TYR A 16 16.00 -6.88 -81.16
C TYR A 16 15.87 -7.87 -79.96
N SER A 17 16.61 -8.97 -80.00
CA SER A 17 16.68 -9.94 -78.90
C SER A 17 17.23 -9.31 -77.63
N MET A 18 18.34 -8.56 -77.72
CA MET A 18 18.93 -7.89 -76.56
C MET A 18 18.00 -6.82 -75.96
N THR A 19 17.32 -6.03 -76.80
CA THR A 19 16.35 -5.04 -76.31
C THR A 19 15.17 -5.69 -75.59
N ASN A 20 14.64 -6.80 -76.12
CA ASN A 20 13.55 -7.53 -75.45
C ASN A 20 14.00 -8.11 -74.11
N ILE A 21 15.20 -8.69 -74.04
CA ILE A 21 15.77 -9.21 -72.79
C ILE A 21 15.90 -8.10 -71.74
N GLN A 22 16.40 -6.93 -72.13
CA GLN A 22 16.52 -5.78 -71.23
C GLN A 22 15.16 -5.28 -70.73
N ILE A 23 14.16 -5.21 -71.61
CA ILE A 23 12.78 -4.82 -71.25
C ILE A 23 12.18 -5.83 -70.27
N GLU A 24 12.31 -7.14 -70.53
CA GLU A 24 11.80 -8.19 -69.64
C GLU A 24 12.48 -8.18 -68.27
N GLN A 25 13.80 -7.96 -68.22
CA GLN A 25 14.54 -7.82 -66.97
C GLN A 25 14.09 -6.59 -66.19
N GLY A 26 13.91 -5.44 -66.87
CA GLY A 26 13.39 -4.22 -66.25
C GLY A 26 11.99 -4.41 -65.68
N LEU A 27 11.11 -5.09 -66.43
CA LEU A 27 9.75 -5.38 -65.98
C LEU A 27 9.75 -6.31 -64.75
N ARG A 28 10.56 -7.37 -64.76
CA ARG A 28 10.71 -8.27 -63.60
C ARG A 28 11.23 -7.53 -62.37
N ALA A 29 12.26 -6.70 -62.52
CA ALA A 29 12.80 -5.91 -61.41
C ALA A 29 11.74 -4.94 -60.82
N ALA A 30 10.94 -4.30 -61.67
CA ALA A 30 9.84 -3.43 -61.23
C ALA A 30 8.73 -4.22 -60.52
N THR A 31 8.38 -5.42 -61.02
CA THR A 31 7.44 -6.33 -60.36
C THR A 31 7.95 -6.79 -58.99
N ASP A 32 9.21 -7.18 -58.89
CA ASP A 32 9.83 -7.62 -57.64
C ASP A 32 9.88 -6.48 -56.60
N GLN A 33 10.23 -5.27 -57.03
CA GLN A 33 10.21 -4.08 -56.16
C GLN A 33 8.79 -3.77 -55.67
N THR A 34 7.79 -3.90 -56.55
CA THR A 34 6.37 -3.70 -56.20
C THR A 34 5.90 -4.75 -55.19
N ASN A 35 6.24 -6.02 -55.41
CA ASN A 35 5.88 -7.12 -54.50
C ASN A 35 6.56 -6.96 -53.13
N ALA A 36 7.83 -6.55 -53.11
CA ALA A 36 8.55 -6.27 -51.87
C ALA A 36 7.90 -5.11 -51.09
N PHE A 37 7.47 -4.05 -51.79
CA PHE A 37 6.75 -2.94 -51.18
C PHE A 37 5.39 -3.36 -50.61
N ILE A 38 4.61 -4.15 -51.37
CA ILE A 38 3.32 -4.71 -50.90
C ILE A 38 3.53 -5.59 -49.67
N ALA A 39 4.55 -6.46 -49.67
CA ALA A 39 4.87 -7.31 -48.53
C ALA A 39 5.22 -6.48 -47.28
N LYS A 40 5.99 -5.39 -47.45
CA LYS A 40 6.31 -4.46 -46.36
C LYS A 40 5.05 -3.77 -45.82
N LEU A 41 4.17 -3.30 -46.70
CA LEU A 41 2.90 -2.67 -46.29
C LEU A 41 2.01 -3.64 -45.52
N ASN A 42 1.84 -4.87 -46.00
CA ASN A 42 1.03 -5.87 -45.33
C ASN A 42 1.57 -6.18 -43.92
N LYS A 43 2.90 -6.27 -43.77
CA LYS A 43 3.53 -6.46 -42.46
C LYS A 43 3.25 -5.28 -41.52
N THR A 44 3.32 -4.05 -42.02
CA THR A 44 3.00 -2.85 -41.23
C THR A 44 1.53 -2.83 -40.81
N ILE A 45 0.60 -3.17 -41.71
CA ILE A 45 -0.83 -3.25 -41.40
C ILE A 45 -1.08 -4.29 -40.30
N GLN A 46 -0.52 -5.50 -40.46
CA GLN A 46 -0.66 -6.56 -39.46
C GLN A 46 -0.12 -6.15 -38.08
N HIS A 47 0.98 -5.41 -38.04
CA HIS A 47 1.55 -4.90 -36.80
C HIS A 47 0.59 -3.92 -36.11
N TYR A 48 0.03 -2.96 -36.84
CA TYR A 48 -0.95 -2.02 -36.27
C TYR A 48 -2.26 -2.69 -35.85
N ASP A 49 -2.73 -3.69 -36.60
CA ASP A 49 -3.91 -4.48 -36.22
C ASP A 49 -3.67 -5.21 -34.88
N GLN A 50 -2.47 -5.74 -34.66
CA GLN A 50 -2.10 -6.36 -33.40
C GLN A 50 -2.05 -5.35 -32.25
N GLU A 51 -1.38 -4.20 -32.45
CA GLU A 51 -1.30 -3.16 -31.42
C GLU A 51 -2.68 -2.61 -31.04
N MET A 52 -3.54 -2.34 -32.02
CA MET A 52 -4.90 -1.88 -31.78
C MET A 52 -5.73 -2.90 -31.01
N ASN A 53 -5.59 -4.20 -31.31
CA ASN A 53 -6.29 -5.25 -30.59
C ASN A 53 -5.81 -5.36 -29.14
N THR A 54 -4.50 -5.27 -28.89
CA THR A 54 -3.94 -5.24 -27.54
C THR A 54 -4.46 -4.04 -26.75
N MET A 55 -4.41 -2.85 -27.34
CA MET A 55 -4.91 -1.62 -26.70
C MET A 55 -6.41 -1.71 -26.41
N ALA A 56 -7.21 -2.25 -27.34
CA ALA A 56 -8.64 -2.44 -27.13
C ALA A 56 -8.92 -3.38 -25.93
N ILE A 57 -8.15 -4.45 -25.77
CA ILE A 57 -8.27 -5.35 -24.61
C ILE A 57 -7.94 -4.62 -23.31
N GLU A 58 -6.86 -3.85 -23.27
CA GLU A 58 -6.44 -3.09 -22.09
C GLU A 58 -7.48 -2.03 -21.70
N VAL A 59 -7.95 -1.24 -22.66
CA VAL A 59 -8.99 -0.22 -22.44
C VAL A 59 -10.29 -0.85 -21.96
N MET A 60 -10.71 -1.98 -22.53
CA MET A 60 -11.92 -2.69 -22.08
C MET A 60 -11.78 -3.24 -20.66
N ALA A 61 -10.58 -3.69 -20.26
CA ALA A 61 -10.32 -4.11 -18.89
C ALA A 61 -10.40 -2.93 -17.92
N GLU A 62 -9.82 -1.78 -18.26
CA GLU A 62 -9.86 -0.56 -17.45
C GLU A 62 -11.28 0.02 -17.30
N ILE A 63 -12.06 0.05 -18.39
CA ILE A 63 -13.46 0.47 -18.36
C ILE A 63 -14.26 -0.43 -17.39
N LYS A 64 -14.04 -1.74 -17.42
CA LYS A 64 -14.72 -2.68 -16.53
C LYS A 64 -14.40 -2.40 -15.06
N VAL A 65 -13.13 -2.12 -14.73
CA VAL A 65 -12.71 -1.75 -13.37
C VAL A 65 -13.35 -0.44 -12.95
N THR A 66 -13.33 0.58 -13.81
CA THR A 66 -13.93 1.90 -13.54
C THR A 66 -15.44 1.79 -13.32
N GLN A 67 -16.14 1.00 -14.14
CA GLN A 67 -17.57 0.75 -13.96
C GLN A 67 -17.89 0.00 -12.67
N GLN A 68 -17.01 -0.90 -12.23
CA GLN A 68 -17.16 -1.57 -10.92
C GLN A 68 -16.96 -0.58 -9.77
N LEU A 69 -15.96 0.30 -9.83
CA LEU A 69 -15.72 1.34 -8.84
C LEU A 69 -16.87 2.37 -8.79
N ALA A 70 -17.41 2.76 -9.94
CA ALA A 70 -18.55 3.68 -10.01
C ALA A 70 -19.81 3.10 -9.35
N LYS A 71 -19.97 1.78 -9.37
CA LYS A 71 -21.08 1.08 -8.68
C LYS A 71 -20.79 0.78 -7.22
N ASN A 72 -19.51 0.67 -6.84
CA ASN A 72 -19.10 0.38 -5.48
C ASN A 72 -17.79 1.13 -5.13
N PRO A 73 -17.89 2.34 -4.55
CA PRO A 73 -16.75 3.23 -4.38
C PRO A 73 -15.74 2.76 -3.33
N VAL A 74 -16.09 1.77 -2.51
CA VAL A 74 -15.26 1.30 -1.39
C VAL A 74 -14.50 0.06 -1.82
N PRO A 75 -13.18 0.02 -2.01
CA PRO A 75 -12.47 -1.16 -2.55
C PRO A 75 -12.55 -2.41 -1.65
N LEU A 76 -12.45 -3.61 -2.23
CA LEU A 76 -12.36 -4.87 -1.47
C LEU A 76 -11.18 -4.82 -0.49
N GLY A 77 -11.39 -5.29 0.74
CA GLY A 77 -10.40 -5.24 1.80
C GLY A 77 -10.27 -3.89 2.51
N PHE A 78 -11.03 -2.86 2.11
CA PHE A 78 -11.08 -1.59 2.81
C PHE A 78 -11.51 -1.77 4.27
N ILE A 79 -10.83 -1.05 5.17
CA ILE A 79 -11.08 -1.06 6.61
C ILE A 79 -11.85 0.20 6.99
N TYR A 80 -13.02 0.02 7.60
CA TYR A 80 -13.82 1.11 8.14
C TYR A 80 -13.81 1.04 9.66
N VAL A 81 -13.46 2.15 10.30
CA VAL A 81 -13.53 2.30 11.76
C VAL A 81 -14.81 3.03 12.11
N GLN A 82 -15.70 2.35 12.83
CA GLN A 82 -16.94 2.92 13.34
C GLN A 82 -16.71 3.48 14.74
N LEU A 83 -16.78 4.80 14.86
CA LEU A 83 -16.76 5.50 16.12
C LEU A 83 -18.11 5.39 16.85
N PRO A 84 -18.15 5.64 18.16
CA PRO A 84 -19.39 5.70 18.92
C PRO A 84 -20.40 6.65 18.25
N HIS A 85 -21.66 6.24 18.21
CA HIS A 85 -22.78 6.98 17.60
C HIS A 85 -22.73 7.13 16.06
N GLN A 86 -21.74 6.54 15.38
CA GLN A 86 -21.78 6.43 13.93
C GLN A 86 -22.64 5.25 13.49
N THR A 87 -23.27 5.39 12.33
CA THR A 87 -24.04 4.32 11.70
C THR A 87 -23.11 3.19 11.25
N ASP A 88 -23.62 1.97 11.32
CA ASP A 88 -22.99 0.77 10.78
C ASP A 88 -22.73 0.93 9.26
N PRO A 89 -21.56 0.50 8.75
CA PRO A 89 -21.19 0.71 7.35
C PRO A 89 -22.10 -0.04 6.36
N ALA A 90 -22.82 -1.09 6.77
CA ALA A 90 -23.82 -1.73 5.93
C ALA A 90 -25.03 -0.82 5.65
N HIS A 91 -25.30 0.18 6.49
CA HIS A 91 -26.34 1.18 6.21
C HIS A 91 -25.82 2.33 5.35
N LEU A 92 -24.54 2.69 5.50
CA LEU A 92 -23.90 3.73 4.69
C LEU A 92 -23.67 3.24 3.26
N TRP A 93 -23.29 1.97 3.10
CA TRP A 93 -23.03 1.31 1.82
C TRP A 93 -23.78 -0.02 1.72
N PRO A 94 -25.10 0.00 1.44
CA PRO A 94 -25.94 -1.20 1.46
C PRO A 94 -25.62 -2.22 0.35
N MET A 95 -24.90 -1.79 -0.69
CA MET A 95 -24.45 -2.69 -1.76
C MET A 95 -23.11 -3.38 -1.45
N VAL A 96 -22.49 -3.06 -0.31
CA VAL A 96 -21.20 -3.62 0.12
C VAL A 96 -21.45 -4.66 1.20
N LYS A 97 -20.71 -5.78 1.15
CA LYS A 97 -20.69 -6.74 2.26
C LYS A 97 -19.56 -6.40 3.22
N TRP A 98 -19.91 -6.25 4.49
CA TRP A 98 -18.99 -5.94 5.57
C TRP A 98 -18.87 -7.14 6.52
N THR A 99 -17.66 -7.37 7.01
CA THR A 99 -17.36 -8.33 8.08
C THR A 99 -16.85 -7.57 9.29
N ASP A 100 -17.43 -7.82 10.46
CA ASP A 100 -16.92 -7.30 11.74
C ASP A 100 -15.62 -8.06 12.09
N ILE A 101 -14.52 -7.32 12.18
CA ILE A 101 -13.18 -7.83 12.53
C ILE A 101 -12.69 -7.22 13.83
N THR A 102 -13.58 -6.67 14.66
CA THR A 102 -13.23 -6.01 15.93
C THR A 102 -12.46 -6.94 16.86
N SER A 103 -12.76 -8.25 16.84
CA SER A 103 -12.07 -9.26 17.65
C SER A 103 -10.58 -9.41 17.31
N GLU A 104 -10.16 -9.12 16.07
CA GLU A 104 -8.75 -9.16 15.66
C GLU A 104 -7.92 -8.06 16.32
N TYR A 105 -8.57 -6.99 16.81
CA TYR A 105 -7.94 -5.84 17.44
C TYR A 105 -8.35 -5.67 18.91
N ALA A 106 -9.06 -6.64 19.49
CA ALA A 106 -9.56 -6.55 20.85
C ALA A 106 -8.38 -6.40 21.85
N GLY A 107 -8.48 -5.38 22.71
CA GLY A 107 -7.44 -5.07 23.71
C GLY A 107 -6.26 -4.25 23.17
N LEU A 108 -6.21 -3.92 21.88
CA LEU A 108 -5.22 -3.01 21.32
C LEU A 108 -5.64 -1.55 21.49
N PHE A 109 -4.68 -0.68 21.78
CA PHE A 109 -4.88 0.77 21.79
C PHE A 109 -4.30 1.37 20.51
N PHE A 110 -5.17 1.94 19.68
CA PHE A 110 -4.73 2.68 18.51
C PHE A 110 -4.28 4.08 18.92
N ARG A 111 -3.07 4.45 18.49
CA ARG A 111 -2.58 5.82 18.57
C ARG A 111 -2.29 6.29 17.16
N VAL A 112 -2.79 7.47 16.82
CA VAL A 112 -2.41 8.15 15.58
C VAL A 112 -0.92 8.50 15.69
N ILE A 113 -0.17 8.28 14.62
CA ILE A 113 1.26 8.60 14.57
C ILE A 113 1.42 10.12 14.71
N GLY A 114 2.19 10.55 15.70
CA GLY A 114 2.46 11.94 16.04
C GLY A 114 2.78 12.13 17.54
N GLY A 115 3.54 13.18 17.87
CA GLY A 115 3.98 13.44 19.25
C GLY A 115 4.88 12.33 19.80
N ASP A 116 4.66 11.91 21.05
CA ASP A 116 5.39 10.84 21.75
C ASP A 116 4.93 9.42 21.35
N SER A 117 4.25 9.26 20.21
CA SER A 117 3.92 7.94 19.68
C SER A 117 5.19 7.23 19.17
N GLY A 118 5.35 5.94 19.49
CA GLY A 118 6.35 5.09 18.84
C GLY A 118 6.19 5.03 17.32
N ALA A 119 7.23 4.54 16.64
CA ALA A 119 7.26 4.45 15.18
C ALA A 119 6.10 3.61 14.61
N PHE A 120 5.77 3.84 13.34
CA PHE A 120 4.78 3.04 12.63
C PHE A 120 5.11 1.55 12.72
N ASN A 121 4.07 0.72 12.95
CA ASN A 121 4.20 -0.74 13.05
C ASN A 121 5.05 -1.24 14.23
N VAL A 122 5.28 -0.41 15.26
CA VAL A 122 5.92 -0.83 16.51
C VAL A 122 4.87 -0.89 17.62
N ILE A 123 4.81 -2.04 18.31
CA ILE A 123 4.00 -2.16 19.52
C ILE A 123 4.59 -1.22 20.57
N GLN A 124 3.82 -0.21 20.96
CA GLN A 124 4.22 0.70 22.02
C GLN A 124 4.13 -0.03 23.36
N GLN A 125 5.16 0.08 24.18
CA GLN A 125 5.09 -0.39 25.56
C GLN A 125 3.99 0.35 26.31
N ALA A 126 3.34 -0.33 27.26
CA ALA A 126 2.34 0.27 28.12
C ALA A 126 2.97 1.47 28.84
N ASN A 127 2.46 2.68 28.57
CA ASN A 127 2.88 3.87 29.28
C ASN A 127 1.97 4.03 30.51
N TYR A 128 2.48 3.65 31.68
CA TYR A 128 1.79 3.87 32.95
C TYR A 128 1.98 5.32 33.39
N SER A 129 0.97 5.85 34.08
CA SER A 129 1.05 7.16 34.72
C SER A 129 2.32 7.26 35.55
N ARG A 130 3.16 8.26 35.26
CA ARG A 130 4.41 8.46 35.99
C ARG A 130 4.07 8.91 37.40
N ILE A 131 4.35 8.06 38.39
CA ILE A 131 4.28 8.43 39.80
C ILE A 131 5.36 9.50 40.03
N GLU A 132 4.96 10.68 40.48
CA GLU A 132 5.88 11.79 40.76
C GLU A 132 6.30 11.83 42.23
N TRP A 133 5.39 11.51 43.15
CA TRP A 133 5.64 11.56 44.58
C TRP A 133 4.91 10.45 45.33
N ILE A 134 5.53 9.95 46.38
CA ILE A 134 4.99 8.92 47.27
C ILE A 134 5.10 9.45 48.68
N LYS A 135 3.98 9.58 49.40
CA LYS A 135 3.96 9.97 50.80
C LYS A 135 3.69 8.75 51.66
N THR A 136 4.69 8.32 52.40
CA THR A 136 4.57 7.26 53.40
C THR A 136 4.36 7.86 54.79
N LYS A 137 3.58 7.17 55.63
CA LYS A 137 3.48 7.47 57.07
C LYS A 137 3.98 6.27 57.87
N THR A 138 4.94 6.52 58.75
CA THR A 138 5.51 5.51 59.65
C THR A 138 5.10 5.82 61.08
N MET A 139 4.71 4.77 61.83
CA MET A 139 4.38 4.91 63.25
C MET A 139 5.61 4.51 64.05
N VAL A 140 6.30 5.51 64.58
CA VAL A 140 7.22 5.34 65.71
C VAL A 140 6.49 5.89 66.93
N GLY A 141 6.67 5.29 68.11
CA GLY A 141 6.03 5.71 69.37
C GLY A 141 6.20 7.18 69.78
N LEU A 142 6.86 8.00 68.96
CA LEU A 142 6.94 9.45 69.01
C LEU A 142 6.76 10.00 67.58
N VAL A 143 5.64 10.71 67.35
CA VAL A 143 5.11 11.10 66.03
C VAL A 143 6.11 11.97 65.23
N HIS A 144 6.59 11.47 64.08
CA HIS A 144 7.26 12.26 63.06
C HIS A 144 6.61 12.02 61.69
N ASN A 145 5.93 13.03 61.14
CA ASN A 145 5.50 13.01 59.74
C ASN A 145 6.70 13.37 58.85
N ARG A 146 7.27 12.40 58.14
CA ARG A 146 8.25 12.69 57.08
C ARG A 146 7.57 12.60 55.72
N THR A 147 7.63 13.67 54.93
CA THR A 147 7.31 13.69 53.50
C THR A 147 8.62 13.53 52.72
N HIS A 148 8.69 12.59 51.78
CA HIS A 148 9.87 12.41 50.91
C HIS A 148 9.43 12.64 49.46
N GLU A 149 10.24 13.36 48.68
CA GLU A 149 10.02 13.52 47.24
C GLU A 149 10.43 12.23 46.55
N ALA A 150 9.61 11.68 45.65
CA ALA A 150 9.90 10.40 45.00
C ALA A 150 10.83 10.56 43.78
N LYS A 151 11.96 11.24 43.99
CA LYS A 151 13.10 11.08 43.08
C LYS A 151 14.08 10.10 43.71
N ASP A 152 14.18 8.93 43.09
CA ASP A 152 15.28 7.98 43.24
C ASP A 152 15.49 7.35 44.63
N HIS A 153 14.45 7.32 45.47
CA HIS A 153 14.49 6.54 46.71
C HIS A 153 14.06 5.09 46.47
N VAL A 154 15.04 4.21 46.31
CA VAL A 154 14.85 2.79 46.64
C VAL A 154 14.51 2.75 48.13
N LEU A 155 13.32 2.26 48.48
CA LEU A 155 13.03 1.89 49.86
C LEU A 155 13.91 0.68 50.16
N ASN A 156 15.15 0.91 50.60
CA ASN A 156 16.06 -0.18 50.95
C ASN A 156 15.36 -1.08 51.97
N GLU A 157 15.39 -2.40 51.77
CA GLU A 157 14.79 -3.41 52.67
C GLU A 157 15.22 -3.19 54.14
N GLU A 158 16.42 -2.65 54.35
CA GLU A 158 16.95 -2.29 55.67
C GLU A 158 16.12 -1.22 56.40
N SER A 159 15.33 -0.42 55.68
CA SER A 159 14.41 0.59 56.24
C SER A 159 13.14 -0.04 56.84
N TRP A 160 12.89 -1.32 56.55
CA TRP A 160 11.81 -2.12 57.13
C TRP A 160 12.32 -3.04 58.25
N GLY A 161 13.64 -3.04 58.50
CA GLY A 161 14.29 -3.79 59.57
C GLY A 161 13.93 -3.22 60.93
N ALA A 162 12.93 -3.81 61.58
CA ALA A 162 12.58 -3.52 62.96
C ALA A 162 13.77 -3.80 63.88
N SER A 163 14.46 -2.76 64.33
CA SER A 163 15.42 -2.87 65.43
C SER A 163 14.67 -3.01 66.75
N ASN A 164 14.18 -4.22 67.03
CA ASN A 164 13.80 -4.78 68.33
C ASN A 164 12.96 -3.96 69.34
N GLN A 165 12.40 -2.80 69.03
CA GLN A 165 11.43 -2.11 69.89
C GLN A 165 10.37 -1.40 69.04
N TRP A 166 9.17 -1.99 69.03
CA TRP A 166 7.93 -1.51 68.40
C TRP A 166 7.96 -1.52 66.87
N VAL A 167 7.07 -2.32 66.26
CA VAL A 167 6.98 -2.55 64.82
C VAL A 167 6.85 -1.22 64.06
N GLN A 168 7.94 -0.75 63.47
CA GLN A 168 7.95 0.41 62.58
C GLN A 168 7.48 -0.05 61.18
N GLY A 169 6.16 -0.21 61.02
CA GLY A 169 5.57 -0.44 59.71
C GLY A 169 5.19 0.87 59.05
N ALA A 170 5.49 1.05 57.77
CA ALA A 170 4.76 2.04 56.96
C ALA A 170 3.33 1.52 56.81
N TYR A 171 2.37 2.22 57.41
CA TYR A 171 0.98 1.77 57.47
C TYR A 171 0.08 2.50 56.47
N LEU A 172 0.59 3.58 55.85
CA LEU A 172 -0.10 4.33 54.81
C LEU A 172 0.92 4.80 53.76
N ALA A 173 0.67 4.47 52.50
CA ALA A 173 1.38 5.04 51.35
C ALA A 173 0.36 5.71 50.43
N ASN A 174 0.56 6.99 50.14
CA ASN A 174 -0.23 7.72 49.15
C ASN A 174 0.66 7.96 47.93
N PHE A 175 0.21 7.53 46.76
CA PHE A 175 0.86 7.78 45.48
C PHE A 175 0.24 9.02 44.87
N TYR A 176 1.08 9.89 44.32
CA TYR A 176 0.64 11.09 43.67
C TYR A 176 1.25 11.17 42.28
N HIS A 177 0.38 11.43 41.33
CA HIS A 177 0.67 11.51 39.91
C HIS A 177 0.89 12.98 39.52
N SER A 178 1.59 13.22 38.41
CA SER A 178 1.80 14.56 37.88
C SER A 178 0.49 15.29 37.65
N HIS A 179 0.44 16.57 38.00
CA HIS A 179 -0.74 17.42 37.78
C HIS A 179 -1.14 17.39 36.30
N SER A 180 -2.45 17.22 36.05
CA SER A 180 -3.09 16.83 34.79
C SER A 180 -2.86 15.38 34.36
N GLU A 181 -3.31 14.43 35.19
CA GLU A 181 -3.61 13.10 34.67
C GLU A 181 -4.86 13.19 33.79
N ASN A 182 -4.66 13.48 32.51
CA ASN A 182 -5.65 13.19 31.50
C ASN A 182 -5.68 11.66 31.36
N VAL A 183 -6.43 10.98 32.22
CA VAL A 183 -6.79 9.58 31.98
C VAL A 183 -7.58 9.58 30.68
N PRO A 184 -7.06 9.02 29.57
CA PRO A 184 -7.80 9.01 28.33
C PRO A 184 -9.10 8.25 28.58
N GLN A 185 -10.24 8.92 28.33
CA GLN A 185 -11.52 8.23 28.30
C GLN A 185 -11.50 7.32 27.09
N ASN A 186 -11.42 6.02 27.34
CA ASN A 186 -11.43 5.02 26.29
C ASN A 186 -12.88 4.72 25.93
N THR A 187 -13.20 4.82 24.65
CA THR A 187 -14.48 4.34 24.13
C THR A 187 -14.22 3.22 23.13
N ALA A 188 -15.00 2.15 23.23
CA ALA A 188 -14.94 1.06 22.27
C ALA A 188 -15.33 1.54 20.87
N ILE A 189 -14.57 1.13 19.88
CA ILE A 189 -14.86 1.29 18.46
C ILE A 189 -15.16 -0.07 17.84
N LYS A 190 -15.80 -0.09 16.68
CA LYS A 190 -15.88 -1.30 15.85
C LYS A 190 -15.00 -1.16 14.62
N VAL A 191 -14.41 -2.26 14.20
CA VAL A 191 -13.58 -2.32 12.99
C VAL A 191 -14.24 -3.27 12.01
N TRP A 192 -14.45 -2.79 10.79
CA TRP A 192 -15.13 -3.50 9.73
C TRP A 192 -14.21 -3.66 8.52
N LYS A 193 -14.29 -4.78 7.83
CA LYS A 193 -13.61 -5.03 6.57
C LYS A 193 -14.60 -5.30 5.46
N ARG A 194 -14.44 -4.63 4.33
CA ARG A 194 -15.18 -5.00 3.11
C ARG A 194 -14.74 -6.39 2.64
N SER A 195 -15.66 -7.35 2.66
CA SER A 195 -15.40 -8.74 2.29
C SER A 195 -15.91 -9.12 0.91
N ALA A 196 -16.89 -8.38 0.37
CA ALA A 196 -17.41 -8.56 -1.00
C ALA A 196 -18.08 -7.26 -1.52
#